data_AF-A0JYW5-F1
#
_entry.id   AF-A0JYW5-F1
#
_cell.length_a   1.000
_cell.length_b   1.000
_cell.length_c   1.000
_cell.angle_alpha   90.00
_cell.angle_beta   90.00
_cell.angle_gamma   90.00
#
_symmetry.space_group_name_H-M   'P 1'
#
loop_
_entity.id
_entity.type
_entity.pdbx_description
1 polymer ?
#
loop_
_entity_poly.entity_id
_entity_poly.type
_entity_poly.pdbx_seq_one_letter_code
_entity_poly.pdbx_strand_id
1 'polypeptide(L)'
;MAASLPGGPQRPLRPGRIITPGTARQLGTFGLFAPAPGQRRTVDVAGRPLEVKSAEGDLLWVGFRELTGAAAPARDFASLAGRYREWVVDGLPSRSGATGYPEWQQFLDVVDLLFAADVTLFVIGPALPEFGRESPLSRLLRVESDEELPAEHRSGS
;
A
#
# COMPACT_ATOMS: atom_id res chain seq x y z
N MET A 1 32.86 -18.07 6.70
CA MET A 1 32.10 -18.66 5.58
C MET A 1 30.64 -18.32 5.80
N ALA A 2 30.01 -17.64 4.84
CA ALA A 2 28.65 -17.11 4.94
C ALA A 2 27.62 -18.24 4.95
N ALA A 3 26.71 -18.23 5.93
CA ALA A 3 25.53 -19.08 5.94
C ALA A 3 24.46 -18.43 5.04
N SER A 4 24.30 -18.97 3.83
CA SER A 4 23.16 -18.65 2.98
C SER A 4 21.93 -19.37 3.52
N LEU A 5 20.99 -18.62 4.09
CA LEU A 5 19.65 -19.12 4.41
C LEU A 5 18.91 -19.47 3.10
N PRO A 6 18.16 -20.58 3.06
CA PRO A 6 17.31 -20.89 1.92
C PRO A 6 16.15 -19.90 1.91
N GLY A 7 16.23 -18.88 1.05
CA GLY A 7 15.06 -18.11 0.64
C GLY A 7 14.10 -19.05 -0.07
N GLY A 8 13.18 -19.67 0.68
CA GLY A 8 12.03 -20.36 0.10
C GLY A 8 11.33 -19.42 -0.89
N PRO A 9 10.60 -19.94 -1.89
CA PRO A 9 9.95 -19.11 -2.89
C PRO A 9 9.06 -18.09 -2.17
N GLN A 10 9.52 -16.84 -2.09
CA GLN A 10 8.72 -15.77 -1.54
C GLN A 10 7.53 -15.67 -2.48
N ARG A 11 6.37 -16.14 -2.01
CA ARG A 11 5.13 -16.08 -2.80
C ARG A 11 5.00 -14.64 -3.27
N PRO A 12 4.80 -14.39 -4.56
CA PRO A 12 4.67 -13.02 -5.03
C PRO A 12 3.61 -12.33 -4.20
N LEU A 13 4.00 -11.27 -3.48
CA LEU A 13 3.10 -10.47 -2.64
C LEU A 13 2.03 -9.77 -3.47
N ARG A 14 2.18 -9.82 -4.79
CA ARG A 14 1.25 -9.39 -5.83
C ARG A 14 -0.13 -10.04 -5.65
N PRO A 15 -1.20 -9.29 -5.92
CA PRO A 15 -1.23 -7.87 -6.31
C PRO A 15 -1.00 -6.91 -5.12
N GLY A 16 -0.92 -7.43 -3.90
CA GLY A 16 -0.73 -6.66 -2.67
C GLY A 16 -1.67 -7.12 -1.55
N ARG A 17 -1.77 -6.36 -0.46
CA ARG A 17 -2.56 -6.72 0.72
C ARG A 17 -3.36 -5.55 1.28
N ILE A 18 -4.51 -5.88 1.85
CA ILE A 18 -5.29 -4.99 2.69
C ILE A 18 -4.96 -5.36 4.13
N ILE A 19 -4.45 -4.41 4.90
CA ILE A 19 -4.03 -4.62 6.28
C ILE A 19 -4.98 -3.83 7.19
N THR A 20 -5.76 -4.57 7.97
CA THR A 20 -6.69 -4.02 8.95
C THR A 20 -6.36 -4.64 10.31
N PRO A 21 -6.16 -3.84 11.38
CA PRO A 21 -6.22 -2.38 11.43
C PRO A 21 -4.92 -1.67 11.01
N GLY A 22 -3.87 -2.41 10.63
CA GLY A 22 -2.56 -1.82 10.28
C GLY A 22 -1.62 -1.69 11.46
N THR A 23 -1.63 -2.65 12.40
CA THR A 23 -0.75 -2.60 13.56
C THR A 23 0.72 -2.66 13.14
N ALA A 24 1.62 -2.11 13.96
CA ALA A 24 3.05 -2.18 13.69
C ALA A 24 3.55 -3.64 13.53
N ARG A 25 2.92 -4.61 14.20
CA ARG A 25 3.22 -6.04 14.07
C ARG A 25 2.80 -6.61 12.71
N GLN A 26 1.60 -6.27 12.24
CA GLN A 26 1.13 -6.66 10.90
C GLN A 26 2.04 -6.07 9.81
N LEU A 27 2.40 -4.78 9.94
CA LEU A 27 3.29 -4.11 9.00
C LEU A 27 4.70 -4.73 9.00
N GLY A 28 5.26 -4.96 10.18
CA GLY A 28 6.60 -5.54 10.35
C GLY A 28 6.73 -6.93 9.70
N THR A 29 5.66 -7.71 9.66
CA THR A 29 5.65 -9.03 8.99
C THR A 29 5.85 -8.93 7.48
N PHE A 30 5.46 -7.80 6.89
CA PHE A 30 5.69 -7.50 5.48
C PHE A 30 6.94 -6.63 5.26
N GLY A 31 7.75 -6.41 6.30
CA GLY A 31 8.90 -5.50 6.25
C GLY A 31 8.50 -4.02 6.12
N LEU A 32 7.24 -3.69 6.37
CA LEU A 32 6.72 -2.33 6.31
C LEU A 32 6.84 -1.68 7.69
N PHE A 33 7.35 -0.46 7.73
CA PHE A 33 7.45 0.32 8.95
C PHE A 33 6.84 1.69 8.70
N ALA A 34 5.89 2.09 9.56
CA ALA A 34 5.26 3.39 9.45
C ALA A 34 6.34 4.49 9.49
N PRO A 35 6.44 5.33 8.46
CA PRO A 35 7.53 6.29 8.36
C PRO A 35 7.40 7.38 9.42
N ALA A 36 8.56 7.79 9.95
CA ALA A 36 8.62 8.89 10.90
C ALA A 36 8.24 10.22 10.21
N PRO A 37 7.70 11.22 10.93
CA PRO A 37 7.33 12.51 10.33
C PRO A 37 8.47 13.22 9.58
N GLY A 38 9.72 12.99 9.96
CA GLY A 38 10.90 13.53 9.27
C GLY A 38 11.27 12.86 7.95
N GLN A 39 10.64 11.73 7.59
CA GLN A 39 10.86 11.04 6.31
C GLN A 39 9.91 11.53 5.20
N ARG A 40 8.94 12.38 5.57
CA ARG A 40 8.02 13.05 4.65
C ARG A 40 8.82 13.81 3.60
N ARG A 41 8.40 13.67 2.35
CA ARG A 41 9.02 14.37 1.22
C ARG A 41 7.97 14.68 0.17
N THR A 42 8.33 15.57 -0.73
CA THR A 42 7.50 15.89 -1.90
C THR A 42 8.06 15.15 -3.10
N VAL A 43 7.21 14.43 -3.82
CA VAL A 43 7.52 13.82 -5.11
C VAL A 43 6.79 14.56 -6.23
N ASP A 44 7.35 14.53 -7.43
CA ASP A 44 6.71 15.11 -8.60
C ASP A 44 5.76 14.10 -9.27
N VAL A 45 4.51 14.53 -9.48
CA VAL A 45 3.49 13.84 -10.25
C VAL A 45 3.19 14.69 -11.49
N ALA A 46 3.87 14.40 -12.60
CA ALA A 46 3.67 15.10 -13.87
C ALA A 46 3.75 16.64 -13.75
N GLY A 47 4.76 17.14 -13.03
CA GLY A 47 4.97 18.58 -12.79
C GLY A 47 4.19 19.14 -11.60
N ARG A 48 3.54 18.30 -10.79
CA ARG A 48 2.77 18.70 -9.61
C ARG A 48 3.37 18.11 -8.34
N PRO A 49 3.55 18.91 -7.27
CA PRO A 49 4.05 18.40 -6.01
C PRO A 49 2.98 17.51 -5.33
N LEU A 50 3.38 16.30 -4.95
CA LEU A 50 2.61 15.39 -4.11
C LEU A 50 3.38 15.18 -2.80
N GLU A 51 2.74 15.48 -1.68
CA GLU A 51 3.30 15.15 -0.36
C GLU A 51 3.13 13.66 -0.08
N VAL A 52 4.24 12.99 0.20
CA VAL A 52 4.28 11.58 0.57
C VAL A 52 4.96 11.42 1.92
N LYS A 53 4.54 10.40 2.66
CA LYS A 53 5.07 10.10 3.99
C LYS A 53 6.49 9.54 3.91
N SER A 54 6.80 8.83 2.84
CA SER A 54 8.15 8.37 2.52
C SER A 54 8.25 8.01 1.03
N ALA A 55 9.44 8.11 0.45
CA ALA A 55 9.75 7.54 -0.86
C ALA A 55 11.21 7.06 -0.85
N GLU A 56 11.44 5.87 -0.29
CA GLU A 56 12.77 5.29 -0.06
C GLU A 56 12.97 4.05 -0.92
N GLY A 57 14.07 4.02 -1.69
CA GLY A 57 14.30 2.96 -2.68
C GLY A 57 13.13 2.84 -3.66
N ASP A 58 12.52 1.65 -3.68
CA ASP A 58 11.37 1.32 -4.54
C ASP A 58 10.02 1.42 -3.82
N LEU A 59 10.01 1.85 -2.55
CA LEU A 59 8.81 1.95 -1.70
C LEU A 59 8.31 3.39 -1.61
N LEU A 60 7.06 3.61 -2.04
CA LEU A 60 6.34 4.87 -1.86
C LEU A 60 5.26 4.72 -0.78
N TRP A 61 5.30 5.57 0.25
CA TRP A 61 4.27 5.64 1.26
C TRP A 61 3.52 6.96 1.16
N VAL A 62 2.22 6.91 0.88
CA VAL A 62 1.35 8.09 0.72
C VAL A 62 0.07 7.89 1.51
N GLY A 63 -0.53 8.97 2.01
CA GLY A 63 -1.85 8.86 2.64
C GLY A 63 -2.97 8.97 1.61
N PHE A 64 -4.12 8.36 1.92
CA PHE A 64 -5.30 8.43 1.07
C PHE A 64 -5.68 9.87 0.73
N ARG A 65 -5.64 10.78 1.72
CA ARG A 65 -6.03 12.18 1.55
C ARG A 65 -5.08 12.94 0.64
N GLU A 66 -3.79 12.68 0.74
CA GLU A 66 -2.77 13.29 -0.10
C GLU A 66 -2.89 12.77 -1.54
N LEU A 67 -3.14 11.47 -1.70
CA LEU A 67 -3.31 10.83 -3.00
C LEU A 67 -4.56 11.33 -3.75
N THR A 68 -5.71 11.36 -3.09
CA THR A 68 -6.98 11.82 -3.70
C THR A 68 -7.09 13.33 -3.74
N GLY A 69 -6.39 14.04 -2.84
CA GLY A 69 -6.31 15.50 -2.83
C GLY A 69 -5.35 16.06 -3.87
N ALA A 70 -4.52 15.21 -4.49
CA ALA A 70 -3.67 15.60 -5.59
C ALA A 70 -4.52 16.12 -6.75
N ALA A 71 -4.20 17.32 -7.24
CA ALA A 71 -4.79 17.88 -8.46
C ALA A 71 -4.22 17.21 -9.73
N ALA A 72 -4.05 15.89 -9.69
CA ALA A 72 -3.47 15.05 -10.72
C ALA A 72 -4.44 13.91 -11.05
N PRO A 73 -4.82 13.71 -12.31
CA PRO A 73 -5.59 12.53 -12.73
C PRO A 73 -4.78 11.25 -12.52
N ALA A 74 -5.47 10.12 -12.33
CA ALA A 74 -4.84 8.82 -12.04
C ALA A 74 -3.70 8.45 -13.01
N ARG A 75 -3.86 8.73 -14.31
CA ARG A 75 -2.84 8.47 -15.35
C ARG A 75 -1.48 9.14 -15.07
N ASP A 76 -1.47 10.27 -14.37
CA ASP A 76 -0.24 11.03 -14.12
C ASP A 76 0.64 10.33 -13.06
N PHE A 77 0.09 9.37 -12.32
CA PHE A 77 0.81 8.52 -11.39
C PHE A 77 1.59 7.38 -12.10
N ALA A 78 1.43 7.19 -13.43
CA ALA A 78 2.15 6.17 -14.19
C ALA A 78 3.68 6.30 -14.07
N SER A 79 4.20 7.54 -14.07
CA SER A 79 5.63 7.80 -13.90
C SER A 79 6.13 7.34 -12.53
N LEU A 80 5.32 7.55 -11.48
CA LEU A 80 5.64 7.05 -10.14
C LEU A 80 5.49 5.53 -10.07
N ALA A 81 4.49 4.93 -10.70
CA ALA A 81 4.29 3.48 -10.75
C ALA A 81 5.44 2.76 -11.49
N GLY A 82 6.04 3.41 -12.49
CA GLY A 82 7.25 2.92 -13.14
C GLY A 82 8.52 3.03 -12.28
N ARG A 83 8.54 4.01 -11.35
CA ARG A 83 9.68 4.28 -10.45
C ARG A 83 9.64 3.47 -9.16
N TYR A 84 8.48 3.38 -8.53
CA TYR A 84 8.26 2.73 -7.24
C TYR A 84 7.42 1.48 -7.44
N ARG A 85 8.02 0.31 -7.15
CA ARG A 85 7.40 -1.00 -7.35
C ARG A 85 6.53 -1.44 -6.17
N GLU A 86 6.63 -0.74 -5.05
CA GLU A 86 5.85 -1.01 -3.85
C GLU A 86 5.21 0.28 -3.34
N TRP A 87 3.90 0.23 -3.11
CA TRP A 87 3.13 1.37 -2.65
C TRP A 87 2.39 1.02 -1.39
N VAL A 88 2.44 1.92 -0.41
CA VAL A 88 1.66 1.84 0.82
C VAL A 88 0.74 3.05 0.85
N VAL A 89 -0.56 2.79 0.92
CA VAL A 89 -1.58 3.81 1.09
C VAL A 89 -2.22 3.64 2.46
N ASP A 90 -2.06 4.63 3.33
CA ASP A 90 -2.60 4.60 4.69
C ASP A 90 -3.67 5.67 4.94
N GLY A 91 -4.34 5.57 6.09
CA GLY A 91 -5.35 6.54 6.48
C GLY A 91 -6.64 6.44 5.65
N LEU A 92 -6.95 5.26 5.11
CA LEU A 92 -8.20 5.06 4.40
C LEU A 92 -9.39 5.20 5.37
N PRO A 93 -10.45 5.93 4.98
CA PRO A 93 -11.59 6.20 5.85
C PRO A 93 -12.47 4.96 6.03
N SER A 94 -13.01 4.75 7.23
CA SER A 94 -13.80 3.55 7.54
C SER A 94 -15.24 3.52 7.04
N ARG A 95 -15.68 4.56 6.33
CA ARG A 95 -17.10 4.86 6.22
C ARG A 95 -17.81 3.89 5.27
N SER A 96 -18.78 3.14 5.79
CA SER A 96 -19.75 2.37 5.02
C SER A 96 -20.44 3.25 3.98
N GLY A 97 -20.39 2.86 2.71
CA GLY A 97 -20.99 3.61 1.59
C GLY A 97 -20.08 4.65 0.93
N ALA A 98 -18.79 4.67 1.25
CA ALA A 98 -17.88 5.66 0.68
C ALA A 98 -17.47 5.42 -0.79
N THR A 99 -17.81 4.27 -1.37
CA THR A 99 -17.53 3.92 -2.76
C THR A 99 -18.26 4.81 -3.79
N GLY A 100 -19.17 5.68 -3.35
CA GLY A 100 -19.86 6.66 -4.21
C GLY A 100 -19.24 8.06 -4.25
N TYR A 101 -18.16 8.33 -3.52
CA TYR A 101 -17.52 9.65 -3.50
C TYR A 101 -16.43 9.80 -4.57
N PRO A 102 -16.25 10.99 -5.18
CA PRO A 102 -15.23 11.23 -6.20
C PRO A 102 -13.81 10.84 -5.76
N GLU A 103 -13.47 11.02 -4.49
CA GLU A 103 -12.15 10.67 -3.95
C GLU A 103 -11.91 9.17 -4.00
N TRP A 104 -12.93 8.36 -3.72
CA TRP A 104 -12.82 6.90 -3.81
C TRP A 104 -12.69 6.44 -5.25
N GLN A 105 -13.43 7.04 -6.18
CA GLN A 105 -13.29 6.71 -7.60
C GLN A 105 -11.87 7.03 -8.09
N GLN A 106 -11.34 8.21 -7.77
CA GLN A 106 -9.96 8.58 -8.09
C GLN A 106 -8.95 7.59 -7.49
N PHE A 107 -9.16 7.16 -6.24
CA PHE A 107 -8.31 6.15 -5.62
C PHE A 107 -8.36 4.81 -6.38
N LEU A 108 -9.55 4.32 -6.72
CA LEU A 108 -9.71 3.08 -7.49
C LEU A 108 -9.05 3.18 -8.87
N ASP A 109 -9.18 4.30 -9.56
CA ASP A 109 -8.52 4.55 -10.85
C ASP A 109 -6.99 4.49 -10.72
N VAL A 110 -6.42 5.03 -9.64
CA VAL A 110 -4.99 4.91 -9.34
C VAL A 110 -4.62 3.45 -9.07
N VAL A 111 -5.40 2.73 -8.27
CA VAL A 111 -5.15 1.30 -7.95
C VAL A 111 -5.13 0.45 -9.22
N ASP A 112 -6.07 0.66 -10.15
CA ASP A 112 -6.10 -0.04 -11.43
C ASP A 112 -4.83 0.22 -12.25
N LEU A 113 -4.37 1.47 -12.26
CA LEU A 113 -3.11 1.83 -12.91
C LEU A 113 -1.89 1.17 -12.24
N LEU A 114 -1.86 1.09 -10.90
CA LEU A 114 -0.79 0.41 -10.18
C LEU A 114 -0.73 -1.09 -10.53
N PHE A 115 -1.89 -1.75 -10.59
CA PHE A 115 -1.95 -3.17 -10.99
C PHE A 115 -1.58 -3.38 -12.45
N ALA A 116 -1.97 -2.47 -13.34
CA ALA A 116 -1.55 -2.51 -14.74
C ALA A 116 -0.03 -2.35 -14.89
N ALA A 117 0.61 -1.59 -14.01
CA ALA A 117 2.05 -1.38 -13.96
C ALA A 117 2.83 -2.48 -13.19
N ASP A 118 2.13 -3.53 -12.73
CA ASP A 118 2.69 -4.60 -11.91
C ASP A 118 3.39 -4.02 -10.65
N VAL A 119 2.68 -3.14 -9.94
CA VAL A 119 3.09 -2.59 -8.64
C VAL A 119 2.40 -3.36 -7.51
N THR A 120 3.13 -3.63 -6.43
CA THR A 120 2.59 -4.24 -5.21
C THR A 120 1.96 -3.15 -4.34
N LEU A 121 0.67 -3.29 -4.01
CA LEU A 121 -0.06 -2.30 -3.24
C LEU A 121 -0.44 -2.80 -1.83
N PHE A 122 -0.05 -2.05 -0.80
CA PHE A 122 -0.49 -2.24 0.57
C PHE A 122 -1.46 -1.15 0.96
N VAL A 123 -2.61 -1.53 1.47
CA VAL A 123 -3.68 -0.61 1.87
C VAL A 123 -3.91 -0.75 3.37
N ILE A 124 -3.82 0.35 4.11
CA ILE A 124 -3.92 0.37 5.57
C ILE A 124 -5.12 1.23 6.00
N GLY A 125 -6.02 0.63 6.76
CA GLY A 125 -7.17 1.33 7.31
C GLY A 125 -7.72 0.66 8.58
N PRO A 126 -8.38 1.42 9.47
CA PRO A 126 -8.93 0.88 10.70
C PRO A 126 -10.12 -0.06 10.48
N ALA A 127 -10.92 0.14 9.43
CA ALA A 127 -11.95 -0.78 8.97
C ALA A 127 -12.39 -0.38 7.55
N LEU A 128 -11.95 -1.06 6.50
CA LEU A 128 -12.28 -0.63 5.14
C LEU A 128 -13.75 -0.89 4.79
N PRO A 129 -14.37 -0.04 3.95
CA PRO A 129 -15.71 -0.30 3.45
C PRO A 129 -15.74 -1.60 2.64
N GLU A 130 -16.90 -2.25 2.58
CA GLU A 130 -17.11 -3.32 1.62
C GLU A 130 -17.06 -2.77 0.19
N PHE A 131 -16.19 -3.35 -0.64
CA PHE A 131 -16.09 -3.06 -2.06
C PHE A 131 -16.70 -4.23 -2.84
N GLY A 132 -17.37 -3.91 -3.95
CA GLY A 132 -17.94 -4.91 -4.85
C GLY A 132 -16.86 -5.80 -5.48
N ARG A 133 -17.28 -6.95 -6.02
CA ARG A 133 -16.40 -7.90 -6.71
C ARG A 133 -15.69 -7.31 -7.94
N GLU A 134 -16.25 -6.25 -8.51
CA GLU A 134 -15.70 -5.53 -9.66
C GLU A 134 -14.63 -4.50 -9.25
N SER A 135 -14.50 -4.21 -7.95
CA SER A 135 -13.47 -3.30 -7.46
C SER A 135 -12.08 -3.92 -7.61
N PRO A 136 -11.05 -3.15 -8.02
CA PRO A 136 -9.69 -3.65 -8.05
C PRO A 136 -9.19 -4.10 -6.67
N LEU A 137 -9.69 -3.49 -5.59
CA LEU A 137 -9.34 -3.87 -4.21
C LEU A 137 -9.77 -5.30 -3.86
N SER A 138 -10.74 -5.88 -4.57
CA SER A 138 -11.14 -7.28 -4.41
C SER A 138 -10.02 -8.28 -4.75
N ARG A 139 -8.99 -7.84 -5.49
CA ARG A 139 -7.81 -8.66 -5.84
C ARG A 139 -6.80 -8.75 -4.70
N LEU A 140 -6.85 -7.82 -3.74
CA LEU A 140 -5.95 -7.78 -2.60
C LEU A 140 -6.41 -8.78 -1.54
N LEU A 141 -5.47 -9.55 -0.99
CA LEU A 141 -5.80 -10.42 0.15
C LEU A 141 -5.93 -9.56 1.41
N ARG A 142 -6.97 -9.82 2.21
CA ARG A 142 -7.18 -9.16 3.50
C ARG A 142 -6.37 -9.86 4.57
N VAL A 143 -5.72 -9.05 5.41
CA VAL A 143 -4.98 -9.45 6.60
C VAL A 143 -5.70 -8.81 7.77
N GLU A 144 -6.61 -9.58 8.38
CA GLU A 144 -7.48 -9.12 9.47
C GLU A 144 -7.02 -9.64 10.83
N SER A 145 -6.14 -10.66 10.84
CA SER A 145 -5.64 -11.31 12.06
C SER A 145 -4.12 -11.26 12.16
N ASP A 146 -3.64 -11.04 13.37
CA ASP A 146 -2.23 -11.14 13.77
C ASP A 146 -1.73 -12.62 13.82
N GLU A 147 -2.64 -13.57 13.62
CA GLU A 147 -2.43 -15.03 13.76
C GLU A 147 -2.33 -15.78 12.42
N GLU A 148 -2.76 -15.19 11.29
CA GLU A 148 -2.56 -15.75 9.93
C GLU A 148 -1.13 -15.52 9.39
N LEU A 149 -0.30 -14.88 10.20
CA LEU A 149 1.11 -14.67 9.93
C LEU A 149 1.85 -15.99 10.17
N PRO A 150 2.71 -16.47 9.24
CA PRO A 150 3.56 -17.62 9.55
C PRO A 150 4.32 -17.30 10.83
N ALA A 151 4.10 -18.12 11.85
CA ALA A 151 4.69 -17.92 13.17
C ALA A 151 6.17 -17.58 12.98
N GLU A 152 6.57 -16.39 13.42
CA GLU A 152 7.98 -16.04 13.45
C GLU A 152 8.69 -17.18 14.17
N HIS A 153 9.63 -17.83 13.48
CA HIS A 153 10.49 -18.81 14.11
C HIS A 153 11.15 -18.10 15.29
N ARG A 154 10.67 -18.37 16.50
CA ARG A 154 11.37 -18.03 17.74
C ARG A 154 12.69 -18.79 17.70
N SER A 155 13.71 -18.17 17.12
CA SER A 155 15.09 -18.55 17.39
C SER A 155 15.35 -18.17 18.83
N GLY A 156 15.45 -19.20 19.67
CA GLY A 156 15.57 -19.09 21.11
C GLY A 156 16.82 -18.34 21.56
N SER A 157 16.77 -17.92 22.81
CA SER A 157 17.92 -17.78 23.69
C SER A 157 17.47 -18.13 25.10
#